data_AF-A0A939ABQ2-F1
#
_entry.id   AF-A0A939ABQ2-F1
#
_cell.length_a   1.000
_cell.length_b   1.000
_cell.length_c   1.000
_cell.angle_alpha   90.00
_cell.angle_beta   90.00
_cell.angle_gamma   90.00
#
_symmetry.space_group_name_H-M   'P 1'
#
loop_
_entity.id
_entity.type
_entity.pdbx_description
1 polymer ?
#
loop_
_entity_poly.entity_id
_entity_poly.type
_entity_poly.pdbx_seq_one_letter_code
_entity_poly.pdbx_strand_id
1 'polypeptide(L)'
;MARSRKHRNTMDRPTTRSDCKNGPRPCPWVSCRYNLYLDVNSETGSLKINFPDREPWECQHSCALDIAEEGELTFEQIGDVMNLTRERIRQIIAEVLDNMFSQICPDQTRASMLPVIEQWADGE
;
A
#
# COMPACT_ATOMS: atom_id res chain seq x y z
N MET A 1 -30.37 16.67 10.99
CA MET A 1 -30.35 15.81 12.19
C MET A 1 -28.99 15.13 12.31
N ALA A 2 -28.06 15.70 13.09
CA ALA A 2 -26.74 15.11 13.31
C ALA A 2 -26.87 13.95 14.31
N ARG A 3 -26.70 12.71 13.84
CA ARG A 3 -26.68 11.53 14.72
C ARG A 3 -25.44 11.61 15.62
N SER A 4 -25.67 11.89 16.90
CA SER A 4 -24.68 11.89 17.97
C SER A 4 -23.99 10.51 18.05
N ARG A 5 -22.75 10.42 17.57
CA ARG A 5 -21.89 9.24 17.80
C ARG A 5 -21.26 9.37 19.19
N LYS A 6 -22.01 8.95 20.21
CA LYS A 6 -21.50 8.77 21.58
C LYS A 6 -20.70 7.47 21.68
N HIS A 7 -19.45 7.52 21.23
CA HIS A 7 -18.33 6.77 21.82
C HIS A 7 -17.04 7.41 21.29
N ARG A 8 -16.59 8.50 21.92
CA ARG A 8 -15.31 9.14 21.55
C ARG A 8 -14.20 8.29 22.16
N ASN A 9 -13.63 7.40 21.35
CA ASN A 9 -12.35 6.78 21.68
C ASN A 9 -11.32 7.91 21.84
N THR A 10 -10.53 7.89 22.91
CA THR A 10 -9.78 9.04 23.47
C THR A 10 -8.52 9.44 22.71
N MET A 11 -8.46 9.20 21.40
CA MET A 11 -7.49 9.79 20.48
C MET A 11 -8.23 10.18 19.21
N ASP A 12 -8.23 11.45 18.85
CA ASP A 12 -8.78 11.88 17.57
C ASP A 12 -7.94 11.28 16.43
N ARG A 13 -8.61 10.88 15.35
CA ARG A 13 -7.92 10.31 14.18
C ARG A 13 -7.00 11.37 13.56
N PRO A 14 -5.71 11.08 13.34
CA PRO A 14 -4.78 12.00 12.69
C PRO A 14 -5.27 12.31 11.27
N THR A 15 -5.10 13.56 10.87
CA THR A 15 -5.57 14.05 9.56
C THR A 15 -4.43 14.18 8.56
N THR A 16 -3.22 14.45 9.05
CA THR A 16 -2.01 14.62 8.25
C THR A 16 -0.94 13.60 8.62
N ARG A 17 0.05 13.42 7.73
CA ARG A 17 1.22 12.58 8.00
C ARG A 17 1.99 13.06 9.23
N SER A 18 2.14 14.36 9.43
CA SER A 18 2.80 14.94 10.61
C SER A 18 2.11 14.54 11.92
N ASP A 19 0.78 14.38 11.91
CA ASP A 19 0.02 13.98 13.11
C ASP A 19 0.25 12.51 13.48
N CYS A 20 0.56 11.63 12.51
CA CYS A 20 0.63 10.18 12.73
C CYS A 20 2.03 9.57 12.65
N LYS A 21 3.02 10.31 12.12
CA LYS A 21 4.39 9.83 11.90
C LYS A 21 5.03 9.28 13.17
N ASN A 22 4.95 10.04 14.27
CA ASN A 22 5.48 9.65 15.58
C ASN A 22 4.41 8.99 16.48
N GLY A 23 3.29 8.54 15.89
CA GLY A 23 2.22 7.86 16.60
C GLY A 23 2.57 6.40 16.94
N PRO A 24 1.69 5.70 17.66
CA PRO A 24 1.92 4.31 18.02
C PRO A 24 2.07 3.40 16.79
N ARG A 25 2.92 2.39 16.93
CA ARG A 25 3.12 1.29 15.99
C ARG A 25 2.96 -0.06 16.71
N PRO A 26 2.26 -1.06 16.12
CA PRO A 26 1.51 -1.00 14.86
C PRO A 26 0.39 0.06 14.85
N CYS A 27 0.15 0.68 13.68
CA CYS A 27 -0.76 1.81 13.54
C CYS A 27 -2.22 1.38 13.81
N PRO A 28 -2.92 1.98 14.80
CA PRO A 28 -4.28 1.57 15.16
C PRO A 28 -5.33 1.98 14.12
N TRP A 29 -4.98 2.86 13.19
CA TRP A 29 -5.89 3.41 12.18
C TRP A 29 -5.98 2.49 10.95
N VAL A 30 -6.54 1.29 11.13
CA VAL A 30 -6.65 0.26 10.06
C VAL A 30 -7.46 0.67 8.84
N SER A 31 -8.30 1.71 8.96
CA SER A 31 -9.05 2.30 7.84
C SER A 31 -8.30 3.44 7.15
N CYS A 32 -7.01 3.65 7.44
CA CYS A 32 -6.16 4.54 6.66
C CYS A 32 -5.80 3.88 5.33
N ARG A 33 -5.82 4.64 4.23
CA ARG A 33 -5.47 4.12 2.89
C ARG A 33 -4.03 3.60 2.76
N TYR A 34 -3.16 3.95 3.69
CA TYR A 34 -1.76 3.53 3.73
C TYR A 34 -1.52 2.41 4.75
N ASN A 35 -2.56 1.95 5.45
CA ASN A 35 -2.41 0.87 6.40
C ASN A 35 -2.23 -0.46 5.66
N LEU A 36 -1.30 -1.30 6.11
CA LEU A 36 -0.94 -2.55 5.45
C LEU A 36 -1.79 -3.75 5.89
N TYR A 37 -2.71 -3.57 6.83
CA TYR A 37 -3.59 -4.64 7.31
C TYR A 37 -4.75 -4.92 6.36
N LEU A 38 -5.42 -3.87 5.88
CA LEU A 38 -6.60 -3.95 5.00
C LEU A 38 -6.29 -3.37 3.62
N ASP A 39 -6.52 -4.18 2.59
CA ASP A 39 -6.54 -3.75 1.20
C ASP A 39 -7.99 -3.68 0.71
N VAL A 40 -8.36 -2.53 0.13
CA VAL A 40 -9.72 -2.25 -0.34
C VAL A 40 -9.66 -2.07 -1.85
N ASN A 41 -10.35 -2.95 -2.57
CA ASN A 41 -10.53 -2.75 -4.00
C ASN A 41 -11.36 -1.48 -4.24
N SER A 42 -10.79 -0.49 -4.91
CA SER A 42 -11.43 0.82 -5.11
C SER A 42 -12.64 0.78 -6.05
N GLU A 43 -12.73 -0.22 -6.92
CA GLU A 43 -13.82 -0.37 -7.90
C GLU A 43 -15.00 -1.15 -7.30
N THR A 44 -14.73 -2.28 -6.63
CA THR A 44 -15.75 -3.19 -6.12
C THR A 44 -16.08 -2.97 -4.65
N GLY A 45 -15.19 -2.31 -3.90
CA GLY A 45 -15.30 -2.17 -2.45
C GLY A 45 -14.99 -3.45 -1.66
N SER A 46 -14.53 -4.53 -2.32
CA SER A 46 -14.17 -5.77 -1.63
C SER A 46 -12.94 -5.57 -0.74
N LEU A 47 -12.97 -6.17 0.45
CA LEU A 47 -11.88 -6.13 1.42
C LEU A 47 -11.03 -7.40 1.35
N LYS A 48 -9.71 -7.23 1.27
CA LYS A 48 -8.72 -8.27 1.51
C LYS A 48 -7.96 -7.94 2.80
N ILE A 49 -7.86 -8.90 3.71
CA ILE A 49 -6.94 -8.83 4.85
C ILE A 49 -5.62 -9.41 4.36
N ASN A 50 -4.53 -8.65 4.44
CA ASN A 50 -3.25 -9.12 3.89
C ASN A 50 -2.75 -10.36 4.65
N PHE A 51 -2.81 -10.37 5.97
CA PHE A 51 -2.46 -11.53 6.79
C PHE A 51 -3.69 -11.99 7.60
N PRO A 52 -4.52 -12.90 7.07
CA PRO A 52 -5.79 -13.28 7.70
C PRO A 52 -5.63 -14.03 9.03
N ASP A 53 -4.45 -14.58 9.25
CA ASP A 53 -4.02 -15.32 10.45
C ASP A 53 -3.28 -14.44 11.47
N ARG A 54 -3.31 -13.10 11.30
CA ARG A 54 -2.72 -12.14 12.24
C ARG A 54 -3.71 -11.03 12.57
N GLU A 55 -3.68 -10.56 13.79
CA GLU A 55 -4.39 -9.35 14.21
C GLU A 55 -3.58 -8.08 13.87
N PRO A 56 -4.19 -6.88 13.81
CA PRO A 56 -3.50 -5.64 13.45
C PRO A 56 -2.26 -5.32 14.29
N TRP A 57 -2.27 -5.70 15.57
CA TRP A 57 -1.17 -5.47 16.51
C TRP A 57 -0.06 -6.53 16.42
N GLU A 58 -0.27 -7.59 15.64
CA GLU A 58 0.71 -8.65 15.37
C GLU A 58 1.46 -8.43 14.05
N CYS A 59 1.03 -7.45 13.24
CA CYS A 59 1.67 -7.12 11.99
C CYS A 59 3.03 -6.41 12.22
N GLN A 60 4.09 -6.95 11.61
CA GLN A 60 5.45 -6.37 11.64
C GLN A 60 5.47 -4.95 11.07
N HIS A 61 4.82 -4.75 9.93
CA HIS A 61 4.64 -3.44 9.31
C HIS A 61 3.16 -3.07 9.27
N SER A 62 2.86 -1.80 9.48
CA SER A 62 1.48 -1.30 9.54
C SER A 62 1.21 -0.07 8.66
N CYS A 63 2.23 0.49 8.01
CA CYS A 63 2.13 1.72 7.23
C CYS A 63 3.06 1.68 6.01
N ALA A 64 2.48 1.80 4.80
CA ALA A 64 3.24 1.86 3.56
C ALA A 64 4.16 3.10 3.47
N LEU A 65 3.77 4.21 4.09
CA LEU A 65 4.59 5.43 4.10
C LEU A 65 5.81 5.31 5.01
N ASP A 66 5.75 4.49 6.06
CA ASP A 66 6.93 4.26 6.90
C ASP A 66 7.95 3.43 6.12
N ILE A 67 7.48 2.37 5.44
CA ILE A 67 8.33 1.54 4.57
C ILE A 67 8.95 2.38 3.45
N ALA A 68 8.18 3.25 2.79
CA ALA A 68 8.70 4.10 1.73
C ALA A 68 9.76 5.11 2.24
N GLU A 69 9.73 5.48 3.52
CA GLU A 69 10.78 6.31 4.13
C GLU A 69 12.06 5.52 4.44
N GLU A 70 11.98 4.19 4.57
CA GLU A 70 13.14 3.31 4.81
C GLU A 70 13.99 3.10 3.54
N GLY A 71 13.37 3.18 2.36
CA GLY A 71 14.07 3.14 1.07
C GLY A 71 13.36 2.27 0.03
N GLU A 72 14.12 1.90 -1.00
CA GLU A 72 13.67 1.01 -2.06
C GLU A 72 13.54 -0.43 -1.56
N LEU A 73 12.53 -1.13 -2.07
CA LEU A 73 12.30 -2.55 -1.79
C LEU A 73 12.31 -3.36 -3.08
N THR A 74 12.83 -4.59 -3.01
CA THR A 74 12.67 -5.57 -4.09
C THR A 74 11.23 -6.12 -4.13
N PHE A 75 10.87 -6.82 -5.20
CA PHE A 75 9.54 -7.41 -5.33
C PHE A 75 9.28 -8.50 -4.29
N GLU A 76 10.30 -9.25 -3.89
CA GLU A 76 10.23 -10.22 -2.80
C GLU A 76 9.91 -9.51 -1.48
N GLN A 77 10.63 -8.43 -1.16
CA GLN A 77 10.41 -7.67 0.07
C GLN A 77 9.01 -7.03 0.11
N ILE A 78 8.52 -6.48 -1.00
CA ILE A 78 7.14 -5.97 -1.10
C ILE A 78 6.14 -7.11 -0.92
N GLY A 79 6.41 -8.28 -1.49
CA GLY A 79 5.60 -9.48 -1.33
C GLY A 79 5.46 -9.90 0.12
N ASP A 80 6.57 -9.91 0.88
CA ASP A 80 6.60 -10.22 2.31
C ASP A 80 5.83 -9.20 3.14
N VAL A 81 5.82 -7.93 2.73
CA VAL A 81 5.10 -6.85 3.41
C VAL A 81 3.58 -6.91 3.19
N MET A 82 3.14 -7.30 1.99
CA MET A 82 1.72 -7.25 1.58
C MET A 82 1.04 -8.63 1.49
N ASN A 83 1.76 -9.69 1.82
CA ASN A 83 1.35 -11.09 1.59
C ASN A 83 0.91 -11.30 0.13
N LEU A 84 1.82 -11.00 -0.80
CA LEU A 84 1.64 -11.16 -2.23
C LEU A 84 2.81 -11.96 -2.81
N THR A 85 2.54 -12.76 -3.83
CA THR A 85 3.62 -13.42 -4.56
C THR A 85 4.41 -12.39 -5.38
N ARG A 86 5.70 -12.65 -5.61
CA ARG A 86 6.54 -11.83 -6.50
C ARG A 86 5.88 -11.59 -7.86
N GLU A 87 5.33 -12.64 -8.47
CA GLU A 87 4.65 -12.53 -9.77
C GLU A 87 3.42 -11.61 -9.70
N ARG A 88 2.67 -11.63 -8.58
CA ARG A 88 1.54 -10.72 -8.41
C ARG A 88 2.01 -9.26 -8.29
N ILE A 89 3.11 -8.99 -7.60
CA ILE A 89 3.72 -7.65 -7.54
C ILE A 89 4.14 -7.20 -8.94
N ARG A 90 4.84 -8.06 -9.70
CA ARG A 90 5.25 -7.77 -11.09
C ARG A 90 4.05 -7.38 -11.97
N GLN A 91 2.94 -8.10 -11.86
CA GLN A 91 1.71 -7.79 -12.60
C GLN A 91 1.11 -6.43 -12.22
N ILE A 92 1.03 -6.13 -10.92
CA ILE A 92 0.52 -4.84 -10.43
C ILE A 92 1.40 -3.69 -10.92
N ILE A 93 2.72 -3.82 -10.82
CA ILE A 93 3.66 -2.78 -11.27
C ILE A 93 3.55 -2.58 -12.79
N ALA A 94 3.45 -3.65 -13.56
CA ALA A 94 3.26 -3.54 -15.01
C ALA A 94 1.99 -2.76 -15.37
N GLU A 95 0.89 -2.98 -14.65
CA GLU A 95 -0.37 -2.23 -14.82
C GLU A 95 -0.23 -0.77 -14.39
N VAL A 96 0.37 -0.50 -13.23
CA VAL A 96 0.59 0.86 -12.70
C VAL A 96 1.44 1.68 -13.66
N LEU A 97 2.53 1.10 -14.17
CA LEU A 97 3.41 1.80 -15.10
C LEU A 97 2.70 2.12 -16.42
N ASP A 98 1.93 1.19 -16.98
CA ASP A 98 1.13 1.44 -18.20
C ASP A 98 0.14 2.62 -17.99
N ASN A 99 -0.51 2.65 -16.82
CA ASN A 99 -1.41 3.73 -16.42
C ASN A 99 -0.69 5.06 -16.19
N MET A 100 0.54 5.05 -15.65
CA MET A 100 1.33 6.27 -15.44
C MET A 100 1.87 6.82 -16.76
N PHE A 101 2.41 5.97 -17.62
CA PHE A 101 3.00 6.38 -18.89
C PHE A 101 1.96 6.87 -19.90
N SER A 102 0.79 6.24 -19.96
CA SER A 102 -0.31 6.73 -20.80
C SER A 102 -0.77 8.16 -20.46
N GLN A 103 -0.57 8.60 -19.21
CA GLN A 103 -0.85 9.98 -18.79
C GLN A 103 0.27 10.97 -19.15
N ILE A 104 1.52 10.50 -19.27
CA ILE A 104 2.71 11.36 -19.45
C ILE A 104 3.13 11.45 -20.93
N CYS A 105 3.10 10.33 -21.67
CA CYS A 105 3.51 10.25 -23.08
C CYS A 105 2.58 9.32 -23.86
N PRO A 106 1.50 9.84 -24.48
CA PRO A 106 0.53 9.03 -25.24
C PRO A 106 1.11 8.33 -26.48
N ASP A 107 2.29 8.74 -26.94
CA ASP A 107 2.96 8.27 -28.14
C ASP A 107 4.07 7.21 -27.89
N GLN A 108 4.54 7.05 -26.65
CA GLN A 108 5.50 6.02 -26.29
C GLN A 108 4.80 4.70 -25.96
N THR A 109 5.00 3.71 -26.83
CA THR A 109 4.37 2.39 -26.68
C THR A 109 5.00 1.58 -25.55
N ARG A 110 4.15 0.83 -24.84
CA ARG A 110 4.46 -0.19 -23.83
C ARG A 110 5.66 -1.10 -24.16
N ALA A 111 5.92 -1.35 -25.45
CA ALA A 111 7.06 -2.14 -25.93
C ALA A 111 8.44 -1.51 -25.65
N SER A 112 8.52 -0.18 -25.56
CA SER A 112 9.78 0.53 -25.25
C SER A 112 10.19 0.45 -23.78
N MET A 113 9.26 0.07 -22.89
CA MET A 113 9.43 0.13 -21.43
C MET A 113 9.49 -1.24 -20.76
N LEU A 114 9.05 -2.31 -21.43
CA LEU A 114 9.20 -3.70 -20.96
C LEU A 114 10.62 -4.02 -20.43
N PRO A 115 11.71 -3.60 -21.09
CA PRO A 115 13.07 -3.89 -20.61
C PRO A 115 13.39 -3.24 -19.25
N VAL A 116 12.84 -2.06 -18.98
CA VAL A 116 13.04 -1.34 -17.70
C VAL A 116 12.27 -2.02 -16.57
N ILE A 117 11.05 -2.50 -16.86
CA ILE A 117 10.22 -3.24 -15.90
C ILE A 117 10.87 -4.58 -15.55
N GLU A 118 11.42 -5.27 -16.56
CA GLU A 118 12.15 -6.53 -16.35
C GLU A 118 13.44 -6.30 -15.56
N GLN A 119 14.21 -5.24 -15.84
CA GLN A 119 15.40 -4.89 -15.05
C GLN A 119 15.07 -4.61 -13.57
N TRP A 120 13.97 -3.91 -13.27
CA TRP A 120 13.53 -3.70 -11.88
C TRP A 120 13.00 -4.97 -11.20
N ALA A 121 12.52 -5.94 -11.98
CA ALA A 121 12.00 -7.19 -11.45
C ALA A 121 13.08 -8.18 -11.00
N ASP A 122 14.32 -7.98 -11.45
CA ASP A 122 15.43 -8.92 -11.27
C ASP A 122 16.49 -8.45 -10.26
N GLY A 123 16.37 -7.23 -9.73
CA GLY A 123 17.11 -6.78 -8.55
C GLY A 123 18.61 -6.53 -8.77
N GLU A 124 18.96 -5.75 -9.81
CA GLU A 124 20.27 -5.07 -9.90
C GLU A 124 20.23 -3.66 -9.30
#